data_AF-A0A2N2TKW2-F1
#
_entry.id   AF-A0A2N2TKW2-F1
#
_cell.length_a   1.000
_cell.length_b   1.000
_cell.length_c   1.000
_cell.angle_alpha   90.00
_cell.angle_beta   90.00
_cell.angle_gamma   90.00
#
_symmetry.space_group_name_H-M   'P 1'
#
loop_
_entity.id
_entity.type
_entity.pdbx_description
1 polymer ?
#
loop_
_entity_poly.entity_id
_entity_poly.type
_entity_poly.pdbx_seq_one_letter_code
_entity_poly.pdbx_strand_id
1 'polypeptide(L)'
;MNKYQRVIIIVAAVNIALMLLFPPFLDNPLRRGVFPNFEGFYPLLTTLGVKNIHKELLTLQIMFVVINGLLAWLLLDRPPTKGVQPEIRYTRAIGLFLLGNLALLLAFPPFESYPSMVKFEAPFFDGFYFALGDKRHRSFFIPLLYMEVTLVVVNVLVVWLLFNNVRRAELFAKERILELAQALPPEQRDEVSKTLGYNALPPEGGEAHHDPHLGVGPDRRKYRDPRYRGPERRRGGDRRIKARAAA
;
A
#
# COMPACT_ATOMS: atom_id res chain seq x y z
N MET A 1 18.46 -1.80 2.85
CA MET A 1 17.26 -1.21 2.22
C MET A 1 16.44 -2.32 1.58
N ASN A 2 15.17 -2.44 1.98
CA ASN A 2 14.25 -3.46 1.45
C ASN A 2 13.91 -3.19 -0.04
N LYS A 3 13.59 -4.23 -0.83
CA LYS A 3 13.14 -4.08 -2.23
C LYS A 3 11.95 -3.14 -2.34
N TYR A 4 11.00 -3.24 -1.41
CA TYR A 4 9.82 -2.35 -1.34
C TYR A 4 10.22 -0.89 -1.02
N GLN A 5 11.20 -0.66 -0.15
CA GLN A 5 11.73 0.69 0.12
C GLN A 5 12.38 1.30 -1.13
N ARG A 6 13.12 0.48 -1.90
CA ARG A 6 13.70 0.91 -3.19
C ARG A 6 12.62 1.33 -4.19
N VAL A 7 11.52 0.58 -4.27
CA VAL A 7 10.38 0.94 -5.13
C VAL A 7 9.81 2.31 -4.75
N ILE A 8 9.57 2.56 -3.45
CA ILE A 8 9.05 3.86 -3.00
C ILE A 8 9.99 5.01 -3.38
N ILE A 9 11.30 4.84 -3.17
CA ILE A 9 12.29 5.87 -3.52
C ILE A 9 12.27 6.16 -5.02
N ILE A 10 12.19 5.11 -5.86
CA ILE A 10 12.10 5.27 -7.32
C ILE A 10 10.81 6.03 -7.69
N VAL A 11 9.66 5.65 -7.12
CA VAL A 11 8.37 6.32 -7.39
C VAL A 11 8.41 7.79 -6.94
N ALA A 12 8.99 8.09 -5.78
CA ALA A 12 9.15 9.46 -5.30
C ALA A 12 10.06 10.28 -6.21
N ALA A 13 11.20 9.71 -6.66
CA ALA A 13 12.12 10.36 -7.58
C ALA A 13 11.46 10.65 -8.94
N VAL A 14 10.68 9.70 -9.48
CA VAL A 14 9.91 9.89 -10.72
C VAL A 14 8.86 10.99 -10.55
N ASN A 15 8.13 11.03 -9.44
CA ASN A 15 7.17 12.11 -9.16
C ASN A 15 7.86 13.48 -9.14
N ILE A 16 9.00 13.60 -8.46
CA ILE A 16 9.77 14.86 -8.44
C ILE A 16 10.24 15.22 -9.85
N ALA A 17 10.75 14.26 -10.62
CA ALA A 17 11.15 14.50 -12.01
C ALA A 17 9.98 14.99 -12.87
N LEU A 18 8.79 14.41 -12.71
CA LEU A 18 7.57 14.86 -13.38
C LEU A 18 7.18 16.28 -12.97
N MET A 19 7.26 16.63 -11.68
CA MET A 19 7.00 17.99 -11.20
C MET A 19 7.98 19.02 -11.76
N LEU A 20 9.24 18.63 -11.97
CA LEU A 20 10.24 19.50 -12.59
C LEU A 20 10.07 19.60 -14.11
N LEU A 21 9.59 18.54 -14.76
CA LEU A 21 9.32 18.51 -16.19
C LEU A 21 8.01 19.23 -16.54
N PHE A 22 7.03 19.22 -15.64
CA PHE A 22 5.73 19.88 -15.78
C PHE A 22 5.45 20.77 -14.56
N PRO A 23 6.23 21.83 -14.33
CA PRO A 23 6.03 22.66 -13.16
C PRO A 23 4.78 23.53 -13.30
N PRO A 24 4.22 24.01 -12.18
CA PRO A 24 3.16 24.99 -12.20
C PRO A 24 3.70 26.34 -12.66
N PHE A 25 2.98 27.00 -13.58
CA PHE A 25 3.31 28.32 -14.08
C PHE A 25 2.30 29.37 -13.63
N LEU A 26 2.81 30.59 -13.48
CA LEU A 26 2.02 31.81 -13.32
C LEU A 26 1.62 32.33 -14.70
N ASP A 27 0.47 33.00 -14.76
CA ASP A 27 0.06 33.79 -15.90
C ASP A 27 0.91 35.06 -16.04
N ASN A 28 0.83 35.68 -17.22
CA ASN A 28 1.46 36.96 -17.51
C ASN A 28 0.37 38.01 -17.75
N PRO A 29 -0.17 38.65 -16.70
CA PRO A 29 -1.27 39.58 -16.87
C PRO A 29 -0.85 40.78 -17.70
N LEU A 30 -1.61 41.05 -18.77
CA LEU A 30 -1.40 42.22 -19.64
C LEU A 30 -1.81 43.54 -18.96
N ARG A 31 -2.66 43.45 -17.93
CA ARG A 31 -3.19 44.60 -17.21
C ARG A 31 -2.26 44.99 -16.07
N ARG A 32 -1.74 46.23 -16.14
CA ARG A 32 -0.84 46.79 -15.13
C ARG A 32 -1.55 46.86 -13.77
N GLY A 33 -0.95 46.26 -12.74
CA GLY A 33 -1.48 46.22 -11.36
C GLY A 33 -2.22 44.93 -10.97
N VAL A 34 -2.40 43.98 -11.89
CA VAL A 34 -2.91 42.63 -11.57
C VAL A 34 -1.74 41.74 -11.18
N PHE A 35 -1.87 41.02 -10.06
CA PHE A 35 -0.85 40.07 -9.61
C PHE A 35 -0.86 38.80 -10.48
N PRO A 36 0.32 38.23 -10.79
CA PRO A 36 0.40 36.95 -11.47
C PRO A 36 -0.26 35.84 -10.62
N ASN A 37 -1.08 35.02 -11.25
CA ASN A 37 -1.86 33.94 -10.66
C ASN A 37 -1.52 32.60 -11.31
N PHE A 38 -1.87 31.49 -10.65
CA PHE A 38 -1.69 30.16 -11.20
C PHE A 38 -2.49 29.97 -12.50
N GLU A 39 -1.80 29.57 -13.57
CA GLU A 39 -2.41 29.31 -14.87
C GLU A 39 -2.56 27.82 -15.16
N GLY A 40 -1.55 27.01 -14.81
CA GLY A 40 -1.56 25.58 -15.09
C GLY A 40 -0.17 24.93 -15.06
N PHE A 41 -0.15 23.64 -15.40
CA PHE A 41 1.08 22.86 -15.57
C PHE A 41 1.42 22.75 -17.06
N TYR A 42 2.64 23.10 -17.42
CA TYR A 42 3.11 23.05 -18.81
C TYR A 42 4.46 22.34 -18.90
N PRO A 43 4.78 21.70 -20.04
CA PRO A 43 6.10 21.13 -20.24
C PRO A 43 7.16 22.23 -20.15
N LEU A 44 8.14 22.06 -19.25
CA LEU A 44 9.19 23.04 -18.94
C LEU A 44 9.88 23.55 -20.20
N LEU A 45 10.20 22.66 -21.13
CA LEU A 45 10.92 22.97 -22.38
C LEU A 45 10.15 23.92 -23.32
N THR A 46 8.82 23.93 -23.23
CA THR A 46 7.97 24.74 -24.12
C THR A 46 7.73 26.15 -23.60
N THR A 47 7.85 26.35 -22.30
CA THR A 47 7.50 27.60 -21.60
C THR A 47 8.70 28.27 -20.93
N LEU A 48 9.89 27.66 -21.02
CA LEU A 48 11.13 28.18 -20.44
C LEU A 48 11.44 29.58 -20.99
N GLY A 49 11.53 30.56 -20.08
CA GLY A 49 11.82 31.95 -20.43
C GLY A 49 10.61 32.77 -20.88
N VAL A 50 9.44 32.15 -21.06
CA VAL A 50 8.20 32.86 -21.42
C VAL A 50 7.31 33.09 -20.21
N LYS A 51 7.21 32.09 -19.32
CA LYS A 51 6.36 32.13 -18.12
C LYS A 51 7.17 31.93 -16.86
N ASN A 52 6.72 32.55 -15.77
CA ASN A 52 7.33 32.39 -14.46
C ASN A 52 6.80 31.13 -13.77
N ILE A 53 7.69 30.36 -13.16
CA ILE A 53 7.30 29.19 -12.37
C ILE A 53 6.65 29.65 -11.06
N HIS A 54 5.53 29.05 -10.69
CA HIS A 54 4.89 29.24 -9.40
C HIS A 54 5.67 28.50 -8.31
N LYS A 55 6.74 29.12 -7.83
CA LYS A 55 7.72 28.51 -6.90
C LYS A 55 7.08 27.95 -5.64
N GLU A 56 6.15 28.68 -5.04
CA GLU A 56 5.50 28.27 -3.79
C GLU A 56 4.70 26.95 -3.96
N LEU A 57 3.86 26.87 -5.00
CA LEU A 57 3.11 25.66 -5.32
C LEU A 57 4.05 24.49 -5.63
N LEU A 58 5.10 24.73 -6.43
CA LEU A 58 6.09 23.70 -6.76
C LEU A 58 6.81 23.17 -5.50
N THR A 59 7.23 24.07 -4.60
CA THR A 59 7.88 23.68 -3.34
C THR A 59 6.95 22.86 -2.46
N LEU A 60 5.68 23.26 -2.34
CA LEU A 60 4.68 22.50 -1.58
C LEU A 60 4.47 21.10 -2.16
N GLN A 61 4.37 20.98 -3.48
CA GLN A 61 4.22 19.69 -4.16
C GLN A 61 5.42 18.76 -3.95
N ILE A 62 6.63 19.29 -4.09
CA ILE A 62 7.86 18.52 -3.84
C ILE A 62 7.90 18.07 -2.38
N MET A 63 7.63 18.98 -1.44
CA MET A 63 7.61 18.66 -0.02
C MET A 63 6.57 17.59 0.30
N PHE A 64 5.38 17.67 -0.30
CA PHE A 64 4.33 16.67 -0.16
C PHE A 64 4.80 15.28 -0.62
N VAL A 65 5.46 15.18 -1.78
CA VAL A 65 6.00 13.90 -2.28
C VAL A 65 7.11 13.38 -1.37
N VAL A 66 8.02 14.25 -0.92
CA VAL A 66 9.13 13.86 -0.04
C VAL A 66 8.60 13.35 1.30
N ILE A 67 7.67 14.06 1.94
CA ILE A 67 7.06 13.64 3.20
C ILE A 67 6.35 12.30 3.03
N ASN A 68 5.53 12.15 1.99
CA ASN A 68 4.83 10.90 1.71
C ASN A 68 5.79 9.73 1.43
N GLY A 69 6.86 9.99 0.65
CA GLY A 69 7.90 9.02 0.37
C GLY A 69 8.63 8.58 1.63
N LEU A 70 8.99 9.51 2.51
CA LEU A 70 9.64 9.22 3.80
C LEU A 70 8.72 8.45 4.75
N LEU A 71 7.46 8.85 4.88
CA LEU A 71 6.46 8.15 5.69
C LEU A 71 6.27 6.71 5.20
N ALA A 72 6.12 6.53 3.89
CA ALA A 72 5.93 5.21 3.31
C ALA A 72 7.21 4.36 3.43
N TRP A 73 8.40 4.96 3.29
CA TRP A 73 9.68 4.30 3.53
C TRP A 73 9.84 3.82 4.99
N LEU A 74 9.47 4.67 5.95
CA LEU A 74 9.50 4.36 7.38
C LEU A 74 8.47 3.27 7.75
N LEU A 75 7.28 3.30 7.15
CA LEU A 75 6.25 2.27 7.36
C LEU A 75 6.70 0.88 6.91
N LEU A 76 7.59 0.81 5.92
CA LEU A 76 8.17 -0.43 5.42
C LEU A 76 9.36 -0.95 6.24
N ASP A 77 9.91 -0.17 7.17
CA ASP A 77 11.09 -0.52 7.95
C ASP A 77 10.80 -1.50 9.10
N ARG A 78 9.59 -2.05 9.17
CA ARG A 78 9.19 -2.96 10.26
C ARG A 78 9.81 -4.35 10.06
N PRO A 79 10.46 -4.93 11.09
CA PRO A 79 11.08 -6.24 10.98
C PRO A 79 10.03 -7.33 10.67
N PRO A 80 10.35 -8.29 9.79
CA PRO A 80 9.43 -9.36 9.43
C PRO A 80 9.11 -10.19 10.67
N THR A 81 7.85 -10.16 11.10
CA THR A 81 7.35 -11.05 12.15
C THR A 81 7.44 -12.47 11.60
N LYS A 82 8.27 -13.33 12.22
CA LYS A 82 8.51 -14.71 11.77
C LYS A 82 7.18 -15.43 11.53
N GLY A 83 7.01 -16.00 10.33
CA GLY A 83 6.05 -17.08 10.06
C GLY A 83 4.66 -16.71 9.51
N VAL A 84 4.29 -15.44 9.34
CA VAL A 84 2.96 -15.08 8.77
C VAL A 84 3.13 -14.33 7.46
N GLN A 85 2.73 -14.94 6.35
CA GLN A 85 2.70 -14.27 5.05
C GLN A 85 1.68 -13.09 5.09
N PRO A 86 2.12 -11.86 4.82
CA PRO A 86 1.35 -10.66 5.16
C PRO A 86 0.55 -10.09 3.98
N GLU A 87 -0.17 -10.91 3.19
CA GLU A 87 -0.92 -10.41 2.02
C GLU A 87 -1.91 -9.29 2.40
N ILE A 88 -2.61 -9.45 3.53
CA ILE A 88 -3.63 -8.52 3.99
C ILE A 88 -3.01 -7.22 4.55
N ARG A 89 -1.75 -7.24 5.01
CA ARG A 89 -1.12 -6.08 5.67
C ARG A 89 -0.75 -4.99 4.68
N TYR A 90 -0.22 -5.35 3.50
CA TYR A 90 0.20 -4.35 2.52
C TYR A 90 -0.99 -3.66 1.86
N THR A 91 -2.02 -4.40 1.44
CA THR A 91 -3.23 -3.79 0.86
C THR A 91 -3.92 -2.87 1.86
N ARG A 92 -4.00 -3.27 3.14
CA ARG A 92 -4.53 -2.39 4.20
C ARG A 92 -3.65 -1.16 4.42
N ALA A 93 -2.33 -1.30 4.43
CA ALA A 93 -1.41 -0.17 4.59
C ALA A 93 -1.55 0.83 3.42
N ILE A 94 -1.64 0.33 2.19
CA ILE A 94 -1.87 1.15 0.98
C ILE A 94 -3.23 1.85 1.07
N GLY A 95 -4.29 1.14 1.50
CA GLY A 95 -5.61 1.73 1.68
C GLY A 95 -5.63 2.83 2.75
N LEU A 96 -4.99 2.61 3.89
CA LEU A 96 -4.83 3.64 4.94
C LEU A 96 -4.00 4.83 4.45
N PHE A 97 -2.98 4.58 3.64
CA PHE A 97 -2.15 5.62 3.05
C PHE A 97 -2.95 6.49 2.05
N LEU A 98 -3.77 5.86 1.20
CA LEU A 98 -4.71 6.57 0.32
C LEU A 98 -5.69 7.42 1.13
N LEU A 99 -6.33 6.82 2.15
CA LEU A 99 -7.30 7.52 2.99
C LEU A 99 -6.66 8.70 3.71
N GLY A 100 -5.44 8.53 4.25
CA GLY A 100 -4.68 9.61 4.88
C GLY A 100 -4.38 10.76 3.91
N ASN A 101 -3.95 10.45 2.68
CA ASN A 101 -3.70 11.48 1.66
C ASN A 101 -4.97 12.21 1.25
N LEU A 102 -6.08 11.51 1.04
CA LEU A 102 -7.37 12.14 0.74
C LEU A 102 -7.87 13.00 1.91
N ALA A 103 -7.74 12.51 3.14
CA ALA A 103 -8.09 13.28 4.33
C ALA A 103 -7.25 14.55 4.44
N LEU A 104 -5.95 14.49 4.09
CA LEU A 104 -5.07 15.65 4.08
C LEU A 104 -5.47 16.66 3.00
N LEU A 105 -5.79 16.22 1.78
CA LEU A 105 -6.30 17.07 0.71
C LEU A 105 -7.63 17.75 1.08
N LEU A 106 -8.51 17.04 1.79
CA LEU A 106 -9.78 17.59 2.27
C LEU A 106 -9.60 18.50 3.50
N ALA A 107 -8.55 18.27 4.31
CA ALA A 107 -8.20 19.14 5.42
C ALA A 107 -7.56 20.44 4.94
N PHE A 108 -6.78 20.39 3.85
CA PHE A 108 -6.14 21.54 3.23
C PHE A 108 -6.47 21.62 1.74
N PRO A 109 -7.73 21.91 1.37
CA PRO A 109 -8.09 22.00 -0.03
C PRO A 109 -7.53 23.30 -0.63
N PRO A 110 -7.31 23.33 -1.96
CA PRO A 110 -6.98 24.56 -2.66
C PRO A 110 -8.22 25.45 -2.67
N PHE A 111 -8.07 26.70 -2.25
CA PHE A 111 -9.15 27.68 -2.21
C PHE A 111 -9.06 28.69 -3.33
N GLU A 112 -10.22 29.18 -3.74
CA GLU A 112 -10.36 30.32 -4.63
C GLU A 112 -10.15 31.64 -3.89
N SER A 113 -9.74 32.66 -4.63
CA SER A 113 -9.68 34.04 -4.16
C SER A 113 -11.06 34.56 -3.76
N TYR A 114 -11.10 35.52 -2.84
CA TYR A 114 -12.36 36.16 -2.48
C TYR A 114 -12.93 36.88 -3.71
N PRO A 115 -14.22 36.68 -4.05
CA PRO A 115 -14.90 37.61 -4.92
C PRO A 115 -14.95 38.95 -4.18
N SER A 116 -14.01 39.84 -4.50
CA SER A 116 -14.09 41.22 -4.04
C SER A 116 -15.38 41.83 -4.60
N MET A 117 -15.91 42.87 -3.96
CA MET A 117 -17.16 43.54 -4.41
C MET A 117 -17.08 44.11 -5.84
N VAL A 118 -15.92 44.02 -6.50
CA VAL A 118 -15.71 44.35 -7.90
C VAL A 118 -16.07 43.13 -8.76
N LYS A 119 -17.29 43.14 -9.31
CA LYS A 119 -17.99 42.05 -10.04
C LYS A 119 -17.29 41.44 -11.28
N PHE A 120 -16.01 41.68 -11.54
CA PHE A 120 -15.40 41.39 -12.85
C PHE A 120 -14.07 40.63 -12.84
N GLU A 121 -13.64 40.05 -11.71
CA GLU A 121 -12.49 39.12 -11.71
C GLU A 121 -12.96 37.67 -11.66
N ALA A 122 -12.43 36.86 -12.58
CA ALA A 122 -12.64 35.42 -12.57
C ALA A 122 -11.97 34.82 -11.31
N PRO A 123 -12.58 33.79 -10.68
CA PRO A 123 -11.97 33.13 -9.53
C PRO A 123 -10.62 32.52 -9.91
N PHE A 124 -9.60 32.77 -9.10
CA PHE A 124 -8.25 32.25 -9.28
C PHE A 124 -7.78 31.53 -8.01
N PHE A 125 -6.74 30.71 -8.13
CA PHE A 125 -6.17 29.99 -6.99
C PHE A 125 -5.48 30.97 -6.02
N ASP A 126 -5.88 30.92 -4.75
CA ASP A 126 -5.31 31.76 -3.68
C ASP A 126 -4.31 30.98 -2.81
N GLY A 127 -4.58 29.69 -2.53
CA GLY A 127 -3.70 28.89 -1.69
C GLY A 127 -4.39 27.71 -1.02
N PHE A 128 -3.60 26.94 -0.24
CA PHE A 128 -4.11 25.88 0.62
C PHE A 128 -4.35 26.40 2.03
N TYR A 129 -5.57 26.24 2.52
CA TYR A 129 -5.93 26.65 3.88
C TYR A 129 -6.64 25.53 4.61
N PHE A 130 -6.66 25.59 5.94
CA PHE A 130 -7.38 24.59 6.71
C PHE A 130 -8.90 24.73 6.48
N ALA A 131 -9.54 23.65 6.03
CA ALA A 131 -10.95 23.64 5.61
C ALA A 131 -11.91 24.04 6.74
N LEU A 132 -11.60 23.67 7.99
CA LEU A 132 -12.39 24.02 9.16
C LEU A 132 -11.97 25.36 9.79
N GLY A 133 -11.10 26.14 9.15
CA GLY A 133 -10.66 27.45 9.63
C GLY A 133 -11.65 28.58 9.34
N ASP A 134 -11.17 29.82 9.45
CA ASP A 134 -11.94 31.06 9.21
C ASP A 134 -12.45 31.19 7.75
N LYS A 135 -11.89 30.39 6.83
CA LYS A 135 -12.15 30.44 5.39
C LYS A 135 -13.25 29.48 4.91
N ARG A 136 -14.09 28.95 5.81
CA ARG A 136 -15.18 27.99 5.50
C ARG A 136 -16.16 28.43 4.42
N HIS A 137 -16.31 29.73 4.20
CA HIS A 137 -17.24 30.28 3.20
C HIS A 137 -16.64 30.44 1.81
N ARG A 138 -15.37 30.08 1.62
CA ARG A 138 -14.69 30.16 0.32
C ARG A 138 -14.90 28.90 -0.49
N SER A 139 -15.06 29.06 -1.80
CA SER A 139 -15.11 27.96 -2.75
C SER A 139 -13.76 27.26 -2.89
N PHE A 140 -13.78 25.96 -3.15
CA PHE A 140 -12.59 25.21 -3.51
C PHE A 140 -12.23 25.47 -4.97
N PHE A 141 -10.94 25.59 -5.26
CA PHE A 141 -10.44 25.68 -6.61
C PHE A 141 -10.43 24.28 -7.24
N ILE A 142 -11.58 23.91 -7.82
CA ILE A 142 -11.90 22.56 -8.32
C ILE A 142 -10.84 22.01 -9.30
N PRO A 143 -10.30 22.79 -10.26
CA PRO A 143 -9.36 22.24 -11.24
C PRO A 143 -8.10 21.64 -10.57
N LEU A 144 -7.52 22.35 -9.60
CA LEU A 144 -6.33 21.88 -8.90
C LEU A 144 -6.67 20.71 -7.96
N LEU A 145 -7.79 20.80 -7.22
CA LEU A 145 -8.23 19.73 -6.34
C LEU A 145 -8.45 18.41 -7.10
N TYR A 146 -9.11 18.48 -8.27
CA TYR A 146 -9.34 17.32 -9.13
C TYR A 146 -8.02 16.68 -9.59
N MET A 147 -7.06 17.51 -10.01
CA MET A 147 -5.74 17.04 -10.44
C MET A 147 -4.98 16.37 -9.29
N GLU A 148 -4.99 16.95 -8.10
CA GLU A 148 -4.30 16.39 -6.93
C GLU A 148 -4.89 15.05 -6.49
N VAL A 149 -6.23 14.95 -6.42
CA VAL A 149 -6.90 13.68 -6.11
C VAL A 149 -6.57 12.62 -7.15
N THR A 150 -6.60 12.99 -8.44
CA THR A 150 -6.25 12.07 -9.53
C THR A 150 -4.81 11.57 -9.40
N LEU A 151 -3.86 12.47 -9.14
CA LEU A 151 -2.45 12.12 -8.96
C LEU A 151 -2.22 11.21 -7.75
N VAL A 152 -2.90 11.46 -6.63
CA VAL A 152 -2.86 10.58 -5.46
C VAL A 152 -3.34 9.18 -5.81
N VAL A 153 -4.48 9.06 -6.49
CA VAL A 153 -5.04 7.76 -6.91
C VAL A 153 -4.07 7.03 -7.85
N VAL A 154 -3.53 7.72 -8.86
CA VAL A 154 -2.56 7.14 -9.80
C VAL A 154 -1.32 6.66 -9.05
N ASN A 155 -0.76 7.46 -8.15
CA ASN A 155 0.42 7.09 -7.35
C ASN A 155 0.16 5.84 -6.51
N VAL A 156 -0.99 5.77 -5.85
CA VAL A 156 -1.38 4.59 -5.05
C VAL A 156 -1.52 3.35 -5.93
N LEU A 157 -2.15 3.46 -7.10
CA LEU A 157 -2.30 2.35 -8.04
C LEU A 157 -0.94 1.86 -8.57
N VAL A 158 -0.04 2.78 -8.93
CA VAL A 158 1.31 2.44 -9.40
C VAL A 158 2.09 1.69 -8.31
N VAL A 159 2.08 2.20 -7.08
CA VAL A 159 2.75 1.52 -5.95
C VAL A 159 2.15 0.14 -5.71
N TRP A 160 0.82 0.03 -5.74
CA TRP A 160 0.13 -1.25 -5.58
C TRP A 160 0.53 -2.26 -6.66
N LEU A 161 0.56 -1.85 -7.93
CA LEU A 161 1.01 -2.70 -9.05
C LEU A 161 2.46 -3.14 -8.90
N LEU A 162 3.37 -2.21 -8.56
CA LEU A 162 4.79 -2.50 -8.38
C LEU A 162 5.03 -3.46 -7.21
N PHE A 163 4.32 -3.27 -6.09
CA PHE A 163 4.42 -4.16 -4.94
C PHE A 163 3.90 -5.56 -5.28
N ASN A 164 2.79 -5.66 -6.02
CA ASN A 164 2.28 -6.95 -6.48
C ASN A 164 3.29 -7.66 -7.41
N ASN A 165 3.99 -6.92 -8.28
CA ASN A 165 5.03 -7.48 -9.14
C ASN A 165 6.24 -8.00 -8.32
N VAL A 166 6.77 -7.18 -7.40
CA VAL A 166 7.87 -7.59 -6.50
C VAL A 166 7.48 -8.83 -5.71
N ARG A 167 6.25 -8.87 -5.19
CA ARG A 167 5.72 -10.02 -4.45
C ARG A 167 5.67 -11.29 -5.30
N ARG A 168 5.15 -11.21 -6.53
CA ARG A 168 5.10 -12.37 -7.44
C ARG A 168 6.50 -12.92 -7.69
N ALA A 169 7.48 -12.04 -7.96
CA ALA A 169 8.86 -12.45 -8.13
C ALA A 169 9.45 -13.13 -6.88
N GLU A 170 9.09 -12.67 -5.67
CA GLU A 170 9.52 -13.30 -4.42
C GLU A 170 8.88 -14.68 -4.19
N LEU A 171 7.60 -14.86 -4.55
CA LEU A 171 6.93 -16.15 -4.45
C LEU A 171 7.56 -17.17 -5.41
N PHE A 172 7.76 -16.79 -6.67
CA PHE A 172 8.44 -17.65 -7.64
C PHE A 172 9.87 -18.01 -7.21
N ALA A 173 10.63 -17.04 -6.69
CA ALA A 173 11.97 -17.31 -6.17
C ALA A 173 11.94 -18.29 -5.00
N LYS A 174 10.96 -18.17 -4.09
CA LYS A 174 10.78 -19.11 -2.97
C LYS A 174 10.43 -20.51 -3.43
N GLU A 175 9.50 -20.64 -4.38
CA GLU A 175 9.13 -21.93 -4.97
C GLU A 175 10.35 -22.62 -5.58
N ARG A 176 11.14 -21.89 -6.39
CA ARG A 176 12.39 -22.42 -6.97
C ARG A 176 13.42 -22.83 -5.92
N ILE A 177 13.58 -22.05 -4.85
CA ILE A 177 14.48 -22.39 -3.75
C ILE A 177 14.00 -23.66 -3.04
N LEU A 178 12.68 -23.83 -2.87
CA LEU A 178 12.09 -25.01 -2.24
C LEU A 178 12.23 -26.25 -3.12
N GLU A 179 12.01 -26.13 -4.44
CA GLU A 179 12.28 -27.19 -5.42
C GLU A 179 13.76 -27.62 -5.39
N LEU A 180 14.69 -26.67 -5.38
CA LEU A 180 16.12 -26.95 -5.28
C LEU A 180 16.47 -27.62 -3.95
N ALA A 181 15.90 -27.15 -2.83
CA ALA A 181 16.07 -27.76 -1.50
C ALA A 181 15.56 -29.21 -1.45
N GLN A 182 14.48 -29.53 -2.15
CA GLN A 182 13.98 -30.89 -2.28
C GLN A 182 14.85 -31.77 -3.19
N ALA A 183 15.53 -31.19 -4.19
CA ALA A 183 16.45 -31.92 -5.07
C ALA A 183 17.82 -32.24 -4.42
N LEU A 184 18.15 -31.63 -3.28
CA LEU A 184 19.42 -31.82 -2.57
C LEU A 184 19.46 -33.16 -1.79
N PRO A 185 20.63 -33.81 -1.65
CA PRO A 185 20.82 -35.01 -0.81
C PRO A 185 20.52 -34.74 0.68
N PRO A 186 20.07 -35.75 1.45
CA PRO A 186 19.58 -35.58 2.83
C PRO A 186 20.60 -34.95 3.79
N GLU A 187 21.91 -35.20 3.59
CA GLU A 187 22.97 -34.65 4.44
C GLU A 187 23.11 -33.11 4.32
N GLN A 188 22.79 -32.53 3.16
CA GLN A 188 22.87 -31.08 2.93
C GLN A 188 21.54 -30.37 3.24
N ARG A 189 20.41 -31.10 3.30
CA ARG A 189 19.09 -30.53 3.63
C ARG A 189 19.03 -29.98 5.05
N ASP A 190 19.72 -30.60 6.01
CA ASP A 190 19.77 -30.16 7.40
C ASP A 190 20.62 -28.90 7.61
N GLU A 191 21.61 -28.68 6.75
CA GLU A 191 22.44 -27.48 6.77
C GLU A 191 21.73 -26.30 6.07
N VAL A 192 21.03 -26.59 4.98
CA VAL A 192 20.17 -25.65 4.25
C VAL A 192 18.95 -25.23 5.10
N SER A 193 18.33 -26.16 5.84
CA SER A 193 17.21 -25.84 6.75
C SER A 193 17.64 -24.94 7.92
N LYS A 194 18.86 -25.16 8.47
CA LYS A 194 19.46 -24.29 9.49
C LYS A 194 19.82 -22.91 8.96
N THR A 195 20.33 -22.80 7.74
CA THR A 195 20.80 -21.52 7.16
C THR A 195 19.66 -20.66 6.59
N LEU A 196 18.63 -21.26 5.99
CA LEU A 196 17.48 -20.52 5.44
C LEU A 196 16.45 -20.09 6.50
N GLY A 197 16.56 -20.57 7.75
CA GLY A 197 15.68 -20.16 8.85
C GLY A 197 14.20 -20.34 8.56
N TYR A 198 13.88 -21.23 7.62
CA TYR A 198 12.54 -21.54 7.13
C TYR A 198 12.23 -22.97 7.50
N ASN A 199 11.15 -23.17 8.26
CA ASN A 199 10.50 -24.47 8.45
C ASN A 199 9.83 -24.91 7.12
N ALA A 200 10.59 -24.97 6.02
CA ALA A 200 10.10 -25.41 4.71
C ALA A 200 9.99 -26.94 4.63
N LEU A 201 10.53 -27.66 5.60
CA LEU A 201 10.41 -29.10 5.75
C LEU A 201 9.86 -29.37 7.15
N PRO A 202 8.68 -30.01 7.28
CA PRO A 202 8.35 -30.70 8.52
C PRO A 202 9.53 -31.62 8.84
N PRO A 203 10.01 -31.69 10.09
CA PRO A 203 11.02 -32.67 10.46
C PRO A 203 10.53 -34.05 10.01
N GLU A 204 11.38 -34.84 9.35
CA GLU A 204 11.09 -36.26 9.09
C GLU A 204 10.81 -36.92 10.45
N GLY A 205 9.52 -37.09 10.76
CA GLY A 205 9.03 -37.45 12.09
C GLY A 205 7.78 -36.71 12.56
N GLY A 206 7.40 -35.60 11.91
CA GLY A 206 6.10 -34.96 12.08
C GLY A 206 5.09 -35.53 11.09
N GLU A 207 3.98 -36.07 11.61
CA GLU A 207 2.89 -36.73 10.88
C GLU A 207 2.62 -36.09 9.50
N ALA A 208 2.67 -36.92 8.46
CA ALA A 208 2.34 -36.56 7.10
C ALA A 208 1.01 -35.79 7.06
N HIS A 209 1.03 -34.57 6.54
CA HIS A 209 -0.19 -33.86 6.14
C HIS A 209 -0.91 -34.73 5.11
N HIS A 210 -1.92 -35.47 5.55
CA HIS A 210 -2.85 -36.14 4.65
C HIS A 210 -3.61 -35.07 3.87
N ASP A 211 -3.57 -35.18 2.55
CA ASP A 211 -4.48 -34.48 1.65
C ASP A 211 -5.92 -34.60 2.17
N PRO A 212 -6.76 -33.55 2.05
CA PRO A 212 -8.13 -33.61 2.52
C PRO A 212 -8.95 -34.56 1.64
N HIS A 213 -8.88 -35.86 1.92
CA HIS A 213 -9.85 -36.84 1.46
C HIS A 213 -11.12 -36.70 2.30
N LEU A 214 -12.18 -36.24 1.65
CA LEU A 214 -13.54 -36.31 2.18
C LEU A 214 -13.89 -37.78 2.47
N GLY A 215 -13.89 -38.15 3.75
CA GLY A 215 -14.65 -39.30 4.25
C GLY A 215 -13.92 -40.33 5.10
N VAL A 216 -12.59 -40.35 5.19
CA VAL A 216 -11.89 -41.41 5.94
C VAL A 216 -10.63 -40.86 6.65
N GLY A 217 -10.84 -40.04 7.67
CA GLY A 217 -9.79 -39.69 8.64
C GLY A 217 -9.81 -40.66 9.82
N PRO A 218 -8.67 -40.89 10.51
CA PRO A 218 -8.65 -41.66 11.75
C PRO A 218 -9.63 -41.04 12.75
N ASP A 219 -10.53 -41.89 13.25
CA ASP A 219 -11.67 -41.50 14.07
C ASP A 219 -11.18 -40.71 15.29
N ARG A 220 -11.51 -39.41 15.35
CA ARG A 220 -11.19 -38.48 16.47
C ARG A 220 -11.77 -38.93 17.83
N ARG A 221 -12.47 -40.06 17.88
CA ARG A 221 -13.21 -40.60 19.04
C ARG A 221 -12.34 -41.27 20.11
N LYS A 222 -11.02 -41.30 19.98
CA LYS A 222 -10.13 -42.00 20.93
C LYS A 222 -9.28 -41.12 21.83
N TYR A 223 -9.28 -39.80 21.66
CA TYR A 223 -8.45 -38.92 22.50
C TYR A 223 -9.26 -38.31 23.64
N ARG A 224 -8.77 -38.53 24.86
CA ARG A 224 -9.28 -37.96 26.09
C ARG A 224 -8.96 -36.46 26.07
N ASP A 225 -9.97 -35.62 25.91
CA ASP A 225 -9.81 -34.16 25.92
C ASP A 225 -9.32 -33.72 27.32
N PRO A 226 -8.11 -33.12 27.45
CA PRO A 226 -7.58 -32.69 28.74
C PRO A 226 -8.41 -31.60 29.42
N ARG A 227 -9.30 -30.92 28.67
CA ARG A 227 -10.15 -29.83 29.16
C ARG A 227 -11.47 -30.30 29.78
N TYR A 228 -11.84 -31.57 29.63
CA TYR A 228 -13.10 -32.11 30.13
C TYR A 228 -12.93 -32.83 31.47
N ARG A 229 -13.49 -32.26 32.56
CA ARG A 229 -13.37 -32.77 33.95
C ARG A 229 -14.55 -33.63 34.44
N GLY A 230 -15.49 -33.98 33.58
CA GLY A 230 -16.65 -34.82 33.94
C GLY A 230 -16.43 -36.32 33.69
N PRO A 231 -17.19 -37.23 34.33
CA PRO A 231 -17.19 -38.65 33.97
C PRO A 231 -17.64 -38.81 32.51
N GLU A 232 -16.81 -39.46 31.72
CA GLU A 232 -16.95 -39.57 30.28
C GLU A 232 -18.20 -40.41 29.90
N ARG A 233 -19.28 -39.72 29.52
CA ARG A 233 -20.59 -40.33 29.22
C ARG A 233 -20.67 -41.08 27.88
N ARG A 234 -19.56 -41.24 27.14
CA ARG A 234 -19.56 -41.79 25.77
C ARG A 234 -18.69 -43.03 25.61
N ARG A 235 -18.87 -44.03 26.49
CA ARG A 235 -18.50 -45.43 26.21
C ARG A 235 -19.70 -46.20 25.66
N GLY A 236 -20.22 -45.77 24.52
CA GLY A 236 -21.16 -46.55 23.73
C GLY A 236 -20.43 -47.03 22.48
N GLY A 237 -20.09 -48.32 22.42
CA GLY A 237 -19.53 -48.91 21.20
C GLY A 237 -20.43 -48.66 19.99
N ASP A 238 -19.81 -48.47 18.82
CA ASP A 238 -20.51 -48.11 17.60
C ASP A 238 -21.60 -49.15 17.27
N ARG A 239 -22.88 -48.75 17.28
CA ARG A 239 -24.02 -49.67 17.12
C ARG A 239 -24.01 -50.39 15.77
N ARG A 240 -23.28 -49.86 14.78
CA ARG A 240 -23.11 -50.47 13.45
C ARG A 240 -22.27 -51.75 13.47
N ILE A 241 -21.40 -51.95 14.45
CA ILE A 241 -20.56 -53.16 14.53
C ILE A 241 -21.38 -54.34 15.08
N LYS A 242 -22.37 -54.09 15.95
CA LYS A 242 -23.20 -55.16 16.53
C LYS A 242 -24.10 -55.86 15.50
N ALA A 243 -24.47 -55.18 14.41
CA ALA A 243 -25.35 -55.77 13.39
C ALA A 243 -24.65 -56.80 12.49
N ARG A 244 -23.31 -56.87 12.49
CA ARG A 244 -22.54 -57.78 11.62
C ARG A 244 -22.06 -59.06 12.31
N ALA A 245 -22.32 -59.21 13.61
CA ALA A 245 -21.94 -60.40 14.39
C ALA A 245 -23.12 -61.33 14.72
N ALA A 246 -24.28 -61.11 14.09
CA ALA A 246 -25.49 -61.91 14.26
C ALA A 246 -26.05 -62.37 12.90
N ALA A 247 -25.16 -62.84 12.02
CA ALA A 247 -25.48 -63.57 10.81
C ALA A 247 -24.52 -64.76 10.70
#